data_AF-A0A7G9YRZ5-F1
#
_entry.id   AF-A0A7G9YRZ5-F1
#
_cell.length_a   1.000
_cell.length_b   1.000
_cell.length_c   1.000
_cell.angle_alpha   90.00
_cell.angle_beta   90.00
_cell.angle_gamma   90.00
#
_symmetry.space_group_name_H-M   'P 1'
#
loop_
_entity.id
_entity.type
_entity.pdbx_description
1 polymer ?
#
loop_
_entity_poly.entity_id
_entity_poly.type
_entity_poly.pdbx_seq_one_letter_code
_entity_poly.pdbx_strand_id
1 'polypeptide(L)'
;MRRKRYLEKLEVFEEEMEFIEAKEKTLAVADDVTKRALLYALEVCVDVVLDVVAMATKDLGLTVEDDYTNVEKLEKEKMLTKKESEVIRRFNGLRNAVVHKYNRLDLDAVQRGLNN
;
A
#
# COMPACT_ATOMS: atom_id res chain seq x y z
N MET A 1 0.48 22.57 6.87
CA MET A 1 -0.54 22.28 7.90
C MET A 1 -0.84 20.79 7.92
N ARG A 2 -1.06 20.17 9.10
CA ARG A 2 -1.23 18.71 9.27
C ARG A 2 -2.37 18.15 8.41
N ARG A 3 -3.54 18.80 8.42
CA ARG A 3 -4.71 18.41 7.62
C ARG A 3 -4.40 18.31 6.11
N LYS A 4 -3.60 19.26 5.57
CA LYS A 4 -3.21 19.26 4.15
C LYS A 4 -2.49 17.96 3.77
N ARG A 5 -1.59 17.47 4.63
CA ARG A 5 -0.83 16.24 4.37
C ARG A 5 -1.71 14.99 4.33
N TYR A 6 -2.75 14.93 5.17
CA TYR A 6 -3.72 13.83 5.10
C TYR A 6 -4.53 13.89 3.81
N LEU A 7 -4.98 15.09 3.40
CA LEU A 7 -5.72 15.25 2.16
C LEU A 7 -4.89 14.85 0.95
N GLU A 8 -3.65 15.33 0.85
CA GLU A 8 -2.71 14.95 -0.22
C GLU A 8 -2.51 13.42 -0.29
N LYS A 9 -2.51 12.73 0.86
CA LYS A 9 -2.41 11.26 0.90
C LYS A 9 -3.70 10.61 0.41
N LEU A 10 -4.86 11.08 0.87
CA LEU A 10 -6.16 10.55 0.46
C LEU A 10 -6.42 10.78 -1.05
N GLU A 11 -6.00 11.91 -1.60
CA GLU A 11 -6.07 12.19 -3.05
C GLU A 11 -5.30 11.13 -3.86
N VAL A 12 -4.07 10.81 -3.46
CA VAL A 12 -3.29 9.73 -4.11
C VAL A 12 -3.97 8.38 -3.96
N PHE A 13 -4.55 8.08 -2.79
CA PHE A 13 -5.29 6.84 -2.60
C PHE A 13 -6.50 6.75 -3.53
N GLU A 14 -7.27 7.84 -3.65
CA GLU A 14 -8.44 7.91 -4.52
C GLU A 14 -8.04 7.72 -6.00
N GLU A 15 -7.00 8.39 -6.47
CA GLU A 15 -6.50 8.25 -7.85
C GLU A 15 -6.11 6.79 -8.18
N GLU A 16 -5.38 6.12 -7.29
CA GLU A 16 -4.96 4.73 -7.50
C GLU A 16 -6.14 3.75 -7.39
N MET A 17 -7.09 4.00 -6.50
CA MET A 17 -8.32 3.21 -6.40
C MET A 17 -9.17 3.34 -7.66
N GLU A 18 -9.34 4.55 -8.20
CA GLU A 18 -10.04 4.77 -9.48
C GLU A 18 -9.35 4.02 -10.62
N PHE A 19 -8.01 4.04 -10.67
CA PHE A 19 -7.24 3.27 -11.64
C PHE A 19 -7.50 1.76 -11.51
N ILE A 20 -7.49 1.23 -10.29
CA ILE A 20 -7.77 -0.19 -10.02
C ILE A 20 -9.19 -0.54 -10.48
N GLU A 21 -10.20 0.22 -10.06
CA GLU A 21 -11.60 -0.03 -10.43
C GLU A 21 -11.85 0.03 -11.94
N ALA A 22 -11.15 0.93 -12.65
CA ALA A 22 -11.23 1.05 -14.10
C ALA A 22 -10.62 -0.15 -14.83
N LYS A 23 -9.62 -0.82 -14.23
CA LYS A 23 -8.84 -1.88 -14.87
C LYS A 23 -9.13 -3.29 -14.33
N GLU A 24 -9.73 -3.43 -13.14
CA GLU A 24 -9.99 -4.74 -12.53
C GLU A 24 -10.94 -5.59 -13.37
N LYS A 25 -11.91 -4.95 -14.05
CA LYS A 25 -12.93 -5.64 -14.87
C LYS A 25 -12.31 -6.35 -16.08
N THR A 26 -11.13 -5.93 -16.50
CA THR A 26 -10.38 -6.53 -17.60
C THR A 26 -9.22 -7.40 -17.13
N LEU A 27 -9.05 -7.59 -15.82
CA LEU A 27 -7.91 -8.33 -15.25
C LEU A 27 -7.77 -9.75 -15.80
N ALA A 28 -8.88 -10.45 -16.07
CA ALA A 28 -8.88 -11.82 -16.59
C ALA A 28 -8.25 -11.94 -17.99
N VAL A 29 -8.30 -10.87 -18.78
CA VAL A 29 -7.75 -10.80 -20.14
C VAL A 29 -6.56 -9.83 -20.24
N ALA A 30 -6.10 -9.31 -19.11
CA ALA A 30 -5.03 -8.32 -19.05
C ALA A 30 -3.67 -8.93 -19.44
N ASP A 31 -2.88 -8.13 -20.16
CA ASP A 31 -1.48 -8.44 -20.40
C ASP A 31 -0.64 -8.29 -19.11
N ASP A 32 0.62 -8.75 -19.17
CA ASP A 32 1.49 -8.73 -18.00
C ASP A 32 1.87 -7.30 -17.57
N VAL A 33 1.85 -6.33 -18.49
CA VAL A 33 2.08 -4.91 -18.17
C VAL A 33 0.94 -4.38 -17.31
N THR A 34 -0.30 -4.61 -17.73
CA THR A 34 -1.51 -4.19 -17.02
C THR A 34 -1.60 -4.87 -15.66
N LYS A 35 -1.28 -6.16 -15.57
CA LYS A 35 -1.23 -6.87 -14.27
C LYS A 35 -0.20 -6.25 -13.32
N ARG A 36 0.99 -5.91 -13.81
CA ARG A 36 2.03 -5.24 -13.00
C ARG A 36 1.61 -3.84 -12.57
N ALA A 37 0.95 -3.08 -13.46
CA ALA A 37 0.42 -1.77 -13.13
C ALA A 37 -0.65 -1.85 -12.04
N LEU A 38 -1.57 -2.82 -12.12
CA LEU A 38 -2.57 -3.07 -11.08
C LEU A 38 -1.96 -3.47 -9.74
N LEU A 39 -0.90 -4.29 -9.76
CA LEU A 39 -0.17 -4.65 -8.55
C LEU A 39 0.51 -3.43 -7.92
N TYR A 40 1.16 -2.61 -8.74
CA TYR A 40 1.79 -1.38 -8.28
C TYR A 40 0.77 -0.40 -7.67
N ALA A 41 -0.36 -0.17 -8.34
CA ALA A 41 -1.42 0.68 -7.83
C ALA A 41 -1.93 0.20 -6.46
N LEU A 42 -2.12 -1.12 -6.31
CA LEU A 42 -2.49 -1.72 -5.03
C LEU A 42 -1.41 -1.49 -3.94
N GLU A 43 -0.13 -1.65 -4.27
CA GLU A 43 0.96 -1.37 -3.34
C GLU A 43 0.95 0.10 -2.90
N VAL A 44 0.74 1.05 -3.82
CA VAL A 44 0.64 2.48 -3.49
C VAL A 44 -0.54 2.74 -2.55
N CYS A 45 -1.72 2.17 -2.80
CA CYS A 45 -2.85 2.28 -1.90
C CYS A 45 -2.52 1.82 -0.48
N VAL A 46 -1.82 0.68 -0.35
CA VAL A 46 -1.43 0.14 0.96
C VAL A 46 -0.41 1.05 1.65
N ASP A 47 0.60 1.52 0.93
CA ASP A 47 1.63 2.41 1.47
C ASP A 47 1.04 3.75 1.96
N VAL A 48 0.09 4.31 1.22
CA VAL A 48 -0.63 5.51 1.64
C VAL A 48 -1.41 5.29 2.94
N VAL A 49 -2.09 4.15 3.08
CA VAL A 49 -2.83 3.82 4.32
C VAL A 49 -1.87 3.68 5.49
N LEU A 50 -0.71 3.04 5.30
CA LEU A 50 0.30 2.86 6.35
C LEU A 50 0.95 4.19 6.76
N ASP A 51 1.18 5.10 5.80
CA ASP A 51 1.61 6.46 6.09
C ASP A 51 0.59 7.23 6.92
N VAL A 52 -0.70 7.11 6.58
CA VAL A 52 -1.81 7.73 7.35
C VAL A 52 -1.88 7.15 8.77
N VAL A 53 -1.70 5.83 8.92
CA VAL A 53 -1.60 5.17 10.23
C VAL A 53 -0.44 5.75 11.04
N ALA A 54 0.77 5.82 10.49
CA ALA A 54 1.93 6.38 11.17
C ALA A 54 1.74 7.86 11.53
N MET A 55 1.13 8.64 10.63
CA MET A 55 0.78 10.04 10.88
C MET A 55 -0.21 10.18 12.04
N ALA A 56 -1.23 9.31 12.10
CA ALA A 56 -2.23 9.31 13.15
C ALA A 56 -1.64 8.88 14.49
N THR A 57 -0.80 7.85 14.50
CA THR A 57 -0.04 7.42 15.70
C THR A 57 0.73 8.60 16.28
N LYS A 58 1.45 9.36 15.43
CA LYS A 58 2.17 10.56 15.85
C LYS A 58 1.25 11.66 16.38
N ASP A 59 0.10 11.87 15.75
CA ASP A 59 -0.85 12.92 16.15
C ASP A 59 -1.54 12.64 17.49
N LEU A 60 -1.64 11.37 17.89
CA LEU A 60 -2.07 10.97 19.24
C LEU A 60 -0.98 11.11 20.31
N GLY A 61 0.22 11.56 19.93
CA GLY A 61 1.37 11.65 20.84
C GLY A 61 2.03 10.30 21.13
N LEU A 62 1.69 9.25 20.39
CA LEU A 62 2.32 7.94 20.51
C LEU A 62 3.64 7.90 19.73
N THR A 63 4.56 7.03 20.16
CA THR A 63 5.79 6.77 19.41
C THR A 63 5.45 6.00 18.15
N VAL A 64 5.90 6.50 16.99
CA VAL A 64 5.79 5.80 15.70
C VAL A 64 6.86 4.71 15.63
N GLU A 65 6.44 3.49 15.31
CA GLU A 65 7.29 2.31 15.15
C GLU A 65 7.00 1.65 13.79
N ASP A 66 7.06 0.33 13.67
CA ASP A 66 6.69 -0.39 12.46
C ASP A 66 5.17 -0.40 12.21
N ASP A 67 4.78 -0.74 10.98
CA ASP A 67 3.40 -0.74 10.51
C ASP A 67 2.45 -1.58 11.38
N TYR A 68 2.84 -2.80 11.76
CA TYR A 68 1.98 -3.68 12.56
C TYR A 68 1.76 -3.10 13.94
N THR A 69 2.84 -2.62 14.57
CA THR A 69 2.78 -2.00 15.89
C THR A 69 1.97 -0.69 15.87
N ASN A 70 2.10 0.13 14.81
CA ASN A 70 1.33 1.36 14.66
C ASN A 70 -0.17 1.08 14.52
N VAL A 71 -0.56 0.07 13.72
CA VAL A 71 -1.97 -0.36 13.62
C VAL A 71 -2.49 -0.86 14.97
N GLU A 72 -1.73 -1.68 15.70
CA GLU A 72 -2.13 -2.17 17.03
C GLU A 72 -2.34 -1.02 18.03
N LYS A 73 -1.47 -0.02 18.00
CA LYS A 73 -1.60 1.21 18.82
C LYS A 73 -2.91 1.94 18.52
N LEU A 74 -3.25 2.14 17.24
CA LEU A 74 -4.49 2.81 16.86
C LEU A 74 -5.75 1.98 17.20
N GLU A 75 -5.65 0.65 17.13
CA GLU A 75 -6.70 -0.27 17.57
C GLU A 75 -6.96 -0.13 19.08
N LYS A 76 -5.89 -0.09 19.90
CA LYS A 76 -5.96 0.09 21.36
C LYS A 76 -6.56 1.44 21.75
N GLU A 77 -6.21 2.51 21.03
CA GLU A 77 -6.78 3.85 21.22
C GLU A 77 -8.19 4.01 20.63
N LYS A 78 -8.79 2.94 20.10
CA LYS A 78 -10.13 2.93 19.46
C LYS A 78 -10.27 3.89 18.28
N MET A 79 -9.16 4.29 17.66
CA MET A 79 -9.16 5.03 16.40
C MET A 79 -9.41 4.12 15.20
N LEU A 80 -9.06 2.83 15.34
CA LEU A 80 -9.44 1.78 14.41
C LEU A 80 -10.25 0.72 15.15
N THR A 81 -11.27 0.19 14.48
CA THR A 81 -11.91 -1.05 14.89
C THR A 81 -11.00 -2.25 14.65
N LYS A 82 -11.27 -3.35 15.34
CA LYS A 82 -10.59 -4.63 15.11
C LYS A 82 -10.68 -5.06 13.63
N LYS A 83 -11.84 -4.87 13.00
CA LYS A 83 -12.08 -5.21 11.60
C LYS A 83 -11.21 -4.38 10.66
N GLU A 84 -11.14 -3.06 10.85
CA GLU A 84 -10.28 -2.19 10.04
C GLU A 84 -8.80 -2.56 10.22
N SER A 85 -8.39 -2.80 11.46
CA SER A 85 -7.03 -3.21 11.78
C SER A 85 -6.64 -4.54 11.13
N GLU A 86 -7.53 -5.53 11.13
CA GLU A 86 -7.36 -6.80 10.41
C GLU A 86 -7.24 -6.61 8.90
N VAL A 87 -8.08 -5.74 8.31
CA VAL A 87 -8.02 -5.42 6.87
C VAL A 87 -6.67 -4.81 6.51
N ILE A 88 -6.22 -3.79 7.25
CA ILE A 88 -4.94 -3.11 7.01
C ILE A 88 -3.77 -4.10 7.13
N ARG A 89 -3.74 -4.91 8.20
CA ARG A 89 -2.68 -5.92 8.40
C ARG A 89 -2.65 -6.96 7.27
N ARG A 90 -3.81 -7.39 6.79
CA ARG A 90 -3.91 -8.34 5.66
C ARG A 90 -3.34 -7.75 4.38
N PHE A 91 -3.66 -6.48 4.08
CA PHE A 91 -3.17 -5.82 2.88
C PHE A 91 -1.68 -5.47 2.96
N ASN A 92 -1.16 -5.10 4.13
CA ASN A 92 0.29 -4.97 4.33
C ASN A 92 1.01 -6.32 4.09
N GLY A 93 0.45 -7.41 4.61
CA GLY A 93 0.97 -8.76 4.34
C GLY A 93 0.96 -9.12 2.86
N LEU A 94 -0.09 -8.75 2.13
CA LEU A 94 -0.18 -8.93 0.67
C LEU A 94 0.90 -8.12 -0.05
N ARG A 95 1.02 -6.82 0.24
CA ARG A 95 2.04 -5.93 -0.32
C ARG A 95 3.45 -6.48 -0.10
N ASN A 96 3.77 -6.93 1.12
CA ASN A 96 5.07 -7.55 1.41
C ASN A 96 5.29 -8.84 0.61
N ALA A 97 4.26 -9.69 0.44
CA ALA A 97 4.37 -10.90 -0.37
C ALA A 97 4.59 -10.58 -1.86
N VAL A 98 3.93 -9.56 -2.40
CA VAL A 98 4.11 -9.09 -3.78
C VAL A 98 5.53 -8.56 -3.95
N VAL A 99 5.96 -7.60 -3.11
CA VAL A 99 7.32 -7.06 -3.12
C VAL A 99 8.35 -8.20 -3.03
N HIS A 100 8.25 -9.13 -2.09
CA HIS A 100 9.19 -10.26 -1.99
C HIS A 100 9.20 -11.18 -3.21
N LYS A 101 8.07 -11.33 -3.90
CA LYS A 101 7.97 -12.14 -5.13
C LYS A 101 8.67 -11.44 -6.30
N TYR A 102 8.56 -10.11 -6.41
CA TYR A 102 9.18 -9.34 -7.49
C TYR A 102 10.62 -8.90 -7.19
N ASN A 103 11.02 -8.76 -5.92
CA ASN A 103 12.38 -8.42 -5.51
C ASN A 103 13.41 -9.55 -5.78
N ARG A 104 12.94 -10.70 -6.28
CA ARG A 104 13.79 -11.75 -6.87
C ARG A 104 14.19 -11.47 -8.33
N LEU A 105 13.66 -10.41 -8.95
CA LEU A 105 14.13 -9.95 -10.24
C LEU A 105 15.39 -9.10 -10.04
N ASP A 106 16.55 -9.71 -10.24
CA ASP A 106 17.80 -8.97 -10.46
C ASP A 106 17.64 -8.17 -11.77
N LEU A 107 17.31 -6.89 -11.64
CA LEU A 107 17.10 -6.00 -12.78
C LEU A 107 18.36 -5.84 -13.62
N ASP A 108 19.56 -5.96 -13.03
CA ASP A 108 20.80 -5.96 -13.79
C ASP A 108 20.92 -7.24 -14.63
N ALA A 109 20.49 -8.39 -14.12
CA ALA A 109 20.40 -9.62 -14.91
C ALA A 109 19.36 -9.51 -16.04
N VAL A 110 18.21 -8.88 -15.78
CA VAL A 110 17.19 -8.63 -16.81
C VAL A 110 17.73 -7.69 -17.89
N GLN A 111 18.38 -6.60 -17.51
CA GLN A 111 18.98 -5.62 -18.44
C GLN A 111 20.09 -6.27 -19.29
N ARG A 112 20.95 -7.10 -18.69
CA ARG A 112 21.96 -7.89 -19.43
C ARG A 112 21.33 -8.85 -20.43
N GLY A 113 20.19 -9.46 -20.11
CA GLY A 113 19.49 -10.38 -21.00
C GLY A 113 18.78 -9.70 -22.17
N LEU A 114 18.28 -8.47 -21.99
CA LEU A 114 17.59 -7.71 -23.05
C LEU A 114 18.54 -7.02 -24.04
N ASN A 115 19.79 -6.78 -23.64
CA ASN A 115 20.81 -6.13 -24.46
C ASN A 115 21.68 -7.14 -25.26
N ASN A 116 21.29 -8.42 -25.32
CA ASN A 116 21.95 -9.48 -26.11
C ASN A 116 21.09 -9.91 -27.31
#